data_AF-A0A5S9MEY3-F1
#
_entry.id   AF-A0A5S9MEY3-F1
#
_cell.length_a   1.000
_cell.length_b   1.000
_cell.length_c   1.000
_cell.angle_alpha   90.00
_cell.angle_beta   90.00
_cell.angle_gamma   90.00
#
_symmetry.space_group_name_H-M   'P 1'
#
loop_
_entity.id
_entity.type
_entity.pdbx_description
1 polymer ?
#
loop_
_entity_poly.entity_id
_entity_poly.type
_entity_poly.pdbx_seq_one_letter_code
_entity_poly.pdbx_strand_id
1 'polypeptide(L)'
;MRKNIHTAFKTIDQSRHAYNKLNNLSAGATVGIVGAGLSGVELASELRESRADLNIILFDRGELILSSFPKRLSLYVQKWFEENDVKIINCANITKVEEGVVYKP
;
A
#
# COMPACT_ATOMS: atom_id res chain seq x y z
N MET A 1 -13.49 -10.33 -14.97
CA MET A 1 -13.14 -11.13 -13.78
C MET A 1 -12.02 -10.41 -13.04
N ARG A 2 -12.31 -9.71 -11.93
CA ARG A 2 -11.29 -9.01 -11.13
C ARG A 2 -10.58 -10.07 -10.27
N LYS A 3 -9.32 -10.39 -10.57
CA LYS A 3 -8.50 -11.26 -9.72
C LYS A 3 -7.90 -10.41 -8.61
N ASN A 4 -8.24 -10.69 -7.35
CA ASN A 4 -7.70 -10.00 -6.17
C ASN A 4 -6.69 -10.92 -5.48
N ILE A 5 -5.55 -10.39 -5.02
CA ILE A 5 -4.42 -11.22 -4.59
C ILE A 5 -3.74 -10.69 -3.32
N HIS A 6 -3.58 -11.57 -2.33
CA HIS A 6 -2.86 -11.32 -1.08
C HIS A 6 -1.43 -11.86 -1.16
N THR A 7 -0.42 -11.01 -0.97
CA THR A 7 0.99 -11.44 -0.96
C THR A 7 1.75 -10.75 0.18
N ALA A 8 2.52 -11.51 0.95
CA ALA A 8 3.31 -11.02 2.08
C ALA A 8 4.79 -10.90 1.68
N PHE A 9 5.44 -9.78 1.98
CA PHE A 9 6.84 -9.51 1.64
C PHE A 9 7.77 -9.88 2.79
N LYS A 10 8.06 -11.19 2.95
CA LYS A 10 8.99 -11.68 3.99
C LYS A 10 10.23 -12.37 3.42
N THR A 11 10.17 -12.81 2.16
CA THR A 11 11.24 -13.56 1.49
C THR A 11 11.41 -13.07 0.06
N ILE A 12 12.59 -13.29 -0.53
CA ILE A 12 12.91 -12.88 -1.91
C ILE A 12 11.90 -13.45 -2.91
N ASP A 13 11.53 -14.73 -2.76
CA ASP A 13 10.60 -15.37 -3.68
C ASP A 13 9.18 -14.81 -3.57
N GLN A 14 8.73 -14.48 -2.36
CA GLN A 14 7.45 -13.82 -2.16
C GLN A 14 7.45 -12.42 -2.78
N SER A 15 8.53 -11.65 -2.63
CA SER A 15 8.66 -10.33 -3.26
C SER A 15 8.58 -10.46 -4.77
N ARG A 16 9.36 -11.37 -5.40
CA ARG A 16 9.29 -11.59 -6.86
C ARG A 16 7.88 -11.98 -7.31
N HIS A 17 7.21 -12.85 -6.55
CA HIS A 17 5.86 -13.26 -6.88
C HIS A 17 4.85 -12.10 -6.78
N ALA A 18 5.00 -11.24 -5.76
CA ALA A 18 4.20 -10.04 -5.60
C ALA A 18 4.42 -9.07 -6.78
N TYR A 19 5.67 -8.76 -7.13
CA TYR A 19 6.00 -7.88 -8.24
C TYR A 19 5.47 -8.41 -9.58
N ASN A 20 5.64 -9.71 -9.85
CA ASN A 20 5.08 -10.34 -11.05
C ASN A 20 3.55 -10.19 -11.10
N LYS A 21 2.86 -10.28 -9.96
CA LYS A 21 1.41 -10.09 -9.92
C LYS A 21 1.01 -8.64 -10.14
N LEU A 22 1.68 -7.71 -9.46
CA LEU A 22 1.45 -6.27 -9.59
C LEU A 22 1.61 -5.81 -11.04
N ASN A 23 2.67 -6.29 -11.71
CA ASN A 23 2.91 -6.00 -13.13
C ASN A 23 1.81 -6.53 -14.05
N ASN A 24 1.17 -7.64 -13.71
CA ASN A 24 0.10 -8.25 -14.49
C ASN A 24 -1.31 -7.69 -14.18
N LEU A 25 -1.43 -6.72 -13.26
CA LEU A 25 -2.71 -6.05 -13.03
C LEU A 25 -3.10 -5.19 -14.22
N SER A 26 -4.39 -5.21 -14.56
CA SER A 26 -4.96 -4.31 -15.56
C SER A 26 -4.93 -2.86 -15.09
N ALA A 27 -4.86 -1.92 -16.02
CA ALA A 27 -5.05 -0.50 -15.73
C ALA A 27 -6.34 -0.25 -14.95
N GLY A 28 -6.29 0.69 -14.00
CA GLY A 28 -7.39 1.02 -13.09
C GLY A 28 -7.61 -0.01 -11.97
N ALA A 29 -6.84 -1.10 -11.89
CA ALA A 29 -6.94 -2.02 -10.77
C ALA A 29 -6.55 -1.33 -9.45
N THR A 30 -7.14 -1.80 -8.35
CA THR A 30 -6.88 -1.26 -7.00
C THR A 30 -5.90 -2.16 -6.25
N VAL A 31 -4.88 -1.54 -5.66
CA VAL A 31 -3.88 -2.19 -4.82
C VAL A 31 -3.99 -1.63 -3.40
N GLY A 32 -4.32 -2.50 -2.44
CA GLY A 32 -4.30 -2.18 -1.02
C GLY A 32 -3.00 -2.65 -0.39
N ILE A 33 -2.28 -1.76 0.29
CA ILE A 33 -1.04 -2.05 1.01
C ILE A 33 -1.33 -1.89 2.50
N VAL A 34 -1.17 -2.96 3.27
CA VAL A 34 -1.43 -2.95 4.71
C VAL A 34 -0.12 -2.75 5.48
N GLY A 35 -0.04 -1.63 6.19
CA GLY A 35 1.11 -1.19 6.97
C GLY A 35 1.88 -0.09 6.26
N ALA A 36 1.92 1.11 6.84
CA ALA A 36 2.63 2.27 6.29
C ALA A 36 3.94 2.59 7.03
N GLY A 37 4.67 1.53 7.40
CA GLY A 37 6.09 1.65 7.77
C GLY A 37 6.97 1.86 6.54
N LEU A 38 8.30 1.84 6.73
CA LEU A 38 9.26 2.12 5.64
C LEU A 38 9.00 1.29 4.38
N SER A 39 8.89 -0.03 4.51
CA SER A 39 8.69 -0.92 3.36
C SER A 39 7.34 -0.72 2.66
N GLY A 40 6.28 -0.37 3.40
CA GLY A 40 4.98 -0.10 2.82
C GLY A 40 4.96 1.22 2.04
N VAL A 41 5.66 2.23 2.57
CA VAL A 41 5.90 3.50 1.89
C VAL A 41 6.73 3.31 0.62
N GLU A 42 7.86 2.61 0.69
CA GLU A 42 8.72 2.35 -0.47
C GLU A 42 7.97 1.62 -1.59
N LEU A 43 7.20 0.57 -1.24
CA LEU A 43 6.38 -0.15 -2.21
C LEU A 43 5.30 0.75 -2.83
N ALA A 44 4.64 1.57 -2.02
CA ALA A 44 3.60 2.48 -2.50
C ALA A 44 4.18 3.55 -3.44
N SER A 45 5.35 4.11 -3.12
CA SER A 45 6.01 5.10 -3.98
C SER A 45 6.50 4.48 -5.28
N GLU A 46 7.15 3.31 -5.22
CA GLU A 46 7.64 2.61 -6.42
C GLU A 46 6.48 2.24 -7.36
N LEU A 47 5.40 1.68 -6.80
CA LEU A 47 4.20 1.38 -7.58
C LEU A 47 3.57 2.63 -8.16
N ARG A 48 3.57 3.74 -7.41
CA ARG A 48 2.97 4.96 -7.92
C ARG A 48 3.75 5.49 -9.11
N GLU A 49 5.07 5.58 -8.99
CA GLU A 49 5.98 6.06 -10.03
C GLU A 49 5.97 5.13 -11.26
N SER A 50 5.94 3.82 -11.05
CA SER A 50 6.06 2.83 -12.13
C SER A 50 4.73 2.52 -12.83
N ARG A 51 3.61 2.65 -12.11
CA ARG A 51 2.29 2.21 -12.56
C ARG A 51 1.23 3.23 -12.20
N ALA A 52 1.37 4.45 -12.74
CA ALA A 52 0.43 5.57 -12.54
C ALA A 52 -1.04 5.23 -12.83
N ASP A 53 -1.29 4.20 -13.64
CA ASP A 53 -2.60 3.67 -14.00
C ASP A 53 -3.33 2.91 -12.88
N LEU A 54 -2.64 2.54 -11.78
CA LEU A 54 -3.24 1.83 -10.67
C LEU A 54 -3.85 2.77 -9.62
N ASN A 55 -4.91 2.30 -8.94
CA ASN A 55 -5.46 2.96 -7.76
C ASN A 55 -4.78 2.40 -6.50
N ILE A 56 -4.02 3.20 -5.77
CA ILE A 56 -3.22 2.72 -4.62
C ILE A 56 -3.86 3.20 -3.31
N ILE A 57 -4.04 2.28 -2.36
CA ILE A 57 -4.53 2.56 -1.01
C ILE A 57 -3.51 2.06 0.00
N LEU A 58 -2.98 2.95 0.84
CA LEU A 58 -2.05 2.63 1.91
C LEU A 58 -2.77 2.70 3.26
N PHE A 59 -2.89 1.56 3.93
CA PHE A 59 -3.53 1.46 5.24
C PHE A 59 -2.47 1.55 6.34
N ASP A 60 -2.71 2.39 7.34
CA ASP A 60 -1.89 2.46 8.54
C ASP A 60 -2.74 2.35 9.80
N ARG A 61 -2.21 1.66 10.81
CA ARG A 61 -2.87 1.54 12.11
C ARG A 61 -2.70 2.78 12.98
N GLY A 62 -1.67 3.58 12.74
CA GLY A 62 -1.39 4.81 13.46
C GLY A 62 -2.10 6.01 12.84
N GLU A 63 -2.02 7.13 13.55
CA GLU A 63 -2.56 8.42 13.10
C GLU A 63 -1.79 9.01 11.91
N LEU A 64 -0.54 8.55 11.71
CA LEU A 64 0.35 9.03 10.68
C LEU A 64 1.22 7.88 10.17
N ILE A 65 1.47 7.86 8.86
CA ILE A 65 2.42 6.91 8.25
C ILE A 65 3.82 7.13 8.84
N LEU A 66 4.68 6.12 8.73
CA LEU A 66 6.03 6.17 9.30
C LEU A 66 6.01 6.59 10.78
N SER A 67 5.08 6.05 11.58
CA SER A 67 4.86 6.47 12.98
C SER A 67 6.07 6.33 13.91
N SER A 68 7.08 5.54 13.53
CA SER A 68 8.36 5.44 14.25
C SER A 68 9.39 6.52 13.85
N PHE A 69 9.07 7.38 12.89
CA PHE A 69 9.94 8.43 12.37
C PHE A 69 9.50 9.82 12.89
N PRO A 70 10.36 10.86 12.77
CA PRO A 70 9.99 12.21 13.18
C PRO A 70 8.74 12.70 12.45
N LYS A 71 7.78 13.27 13.20
CA LYS A 71 6.48 13.74 12.68
C LYS A 71 6.58 14.62 11.42
N ARG A 72 7.61 15.47 11.34
CA ARG A 72 7.86 16.32 10.17
C ARG A 72 8.12 15.52 8.89
N LEU A 73 8.90 14.44 8.99
CA LEU A 73 9.18 13.56 7.85
C LEU A 73 7.91 12.83 7.43
N SER A 74 7.22 12.25 8.40
CA SER A 74 5.97 11.54 8.17
C SER A 74 4.91 12.41 7.48
N LEU A 75 4.75 13.68 7.91
CA LEU A 75 3.87 14.65 7.27
C LEU A 75 4.31 15.00 5.84
N TYR A 76 5.61 15.15 5.61
CA TYR A 76 6.15 15.43 4.29
C TYR A 76 5.84 14.29 3.31
N VAL A 77 6.11 13.05 3.71
CA VAL A 77 5.84 11.87 2.89
C VAL A 77 4.34 11.66 2.68
N GLN A 78 3.53 11.87 3.72
CA GLN A 78 2.07 11.77 3.59
C GLN A 78 1.53 12.79 2.58
N LYS A 79 1.99 14.03 2.66
CA LYS A 79 1.62 15.06 1.69
C LYS A 79 2.01 14.67 0.27
N TRP A 80 3.21 14.11 0.08
CA TRP A 80 3.62 13.62 -1.23
C TRP A 80 2.67 12.54 -1.76
N PHE A 81 2.25 11.57 -0.94
CA PHE A 81 1.29 10.56 -1.37
C PHE A 81 -0.08 11.15 -1.73
N GLU A 82 -0.58 12.10 -0.95
CA GLU A 82 -1.83 12.81 -1.23
C GLU A 82 -1.76 13.59 -2.56
N GLU A 83 -0.61 14.22 -2.86
CA GLU A 83 -0.34 14.94 -4.12
C GLU A 83 -0.12 14.01 -5.32
N ASN A 84 0.18 12.73 -5.08
CA ASN A 84 0.46 11.73 -6.11
C ASN A 84 -0.61 10.63 -6.17
N ASP A 85 -1.87 10.96 -5.87
CA ASP A 85 -3.02 10.05 -6.01
C ASP A 85 -2.89 8.70 -5.27
N VAL A 86 -2.18 8.69 -4.13
CA VAL A 86 -2.15 7.55 -3.22
C VAL A 86 -3.05 7.84 -2.04
N LYS A 87 -4.13 7.05 -1.91
CA LYS A 87 -5.08 7.21 -0.82
C LYS A 87 -4.49 6.62 0.46
N ILE A 88 -4.36 7.43 1.51
CA ILE A 88 -3.96 6.95 2.83
C ILE A 88 -5.20 6.77 3.71
N ILE A 89 -5.25 5.64 4.43
CA ILE A 89 -6.28 5.38 5.44
C ILE A 89 -5.58 5.09 6.76
N ASN A 90 -5.45 6.13 7.59
CA ASN A 90 -4.93 6.06 8.95
C ASN A 90 -5.94 5.47 9.93
N CYS A 91 -5.47 5.14 11.13
CA CYS A 91 -6.26 4.52 12.19
C CYS A 91 -7.03 3.26 11.72
N ALA A 92 -6.52 2.59 10.69
CA ALA A 92 -7.09 1.41 10.09
C ALA A 92 -6.41 0.18 10.70
N ASN A 93 -7.00 -0.34 11.78
CA ASN A 93 -6.53 -1.58 12.38
C ASN A 93 -7.04 -2.77 11.58
N ILE A 94 -6.31 -3.15 10.53
CA ILE A 94 -6.73 -4.27 9.67
C ILE A 94 -6.53 -5.59 10.41
N THR A 95 -7.63 -6.31 10.63
CA THR A 95 -7.64 -7.57 11.40
C THR A 95 -7.81 -8.80 10.51
N LYS A 96 -8.37 -8.63 9.31
CA LYS A 96 -8.55 -9.72 8.34
C LYS A 96 -8.55 -9.16 6.93
N VAL A 97 -8.07 -9.98 5.99
CA VAL A 97 -8.16 -9.69 4.56
C VAL A 97 -8.77 -10.90 3.86
N GLU A 98 -9.85 -10.66 3.13
CA GLU A 98 -10.52 -11.63 2.26
C GLU A 98 -10.50 -11.13 0.82
N GLU A 99 -11.11 -11.89 -0.10
CA GLU A 99 -11.11 -11.55 -1.51
C GLU A 99 -11.83 -10.21 -1.76
N GLY A 100 -11.06 -9.17 -2.07
CA GLY A 100 -11.58 -7.82 -2.32
C GLY A 100 -12.10 -7.07 -1.10
N VAL A 101 -11.98 -7.65 0.11
CA VAL A 101 -12.51 -7.06 1.35
C VAL A 101 -11.44 -7.01 2.41
N VAL A 102 -11.28 -5.84 3.03
CA VAL A 102 -10.40 -5.62 4.17
C VAL A 102 -11.26 -5.30 5.39
N TYR A 103 -11.06 -6.04 6.48
CA TYR A 103 -11.84 -5.88 7.72
C TYR A 103 -11.07 -5.04 8.74
N LYS A 104 -11.79 -4.11 9.36
CA LYS A 104 -11.36 -3.36 10.54
C LYS A 104 -12.40 -3.56 11.66
N PRO A 105 -11.99 -3.62 12.95
CA PRO A 105 -12.89 -3.67 14.08
C PRO A 105 -13.61 -2.33 14.31
#